data_AF-A0A958SYH7-F1
#
_entry.id   AF-A0A958SYH7-F1
#
_cell.length_a   1.000
_cell.length_b   1.000
_cell.length_c   1.000
_cell.angle_alpha   90.00
_cell.angle_beta   90.00
_cell.angle_gamma   90.00
#
_symmetry.space_group_name_H-M   'P 1'
#
loop_
_entity.id
_entity.type
_entity.pdbx_description
1 polymer ?
#
loop_
_entity_poly.entity_id
_entity_poly.type
_entity_poly.pdbx_seq_one_letter_code
_entity_poly.pdbx_strand_id
1 'polypeptide(L)'
;MTVQSKIWCITLCILCVFTYGNAHPDVNSFKNLTLPQLDSMMHEQDLSKIEDQKQTLELYKSALIQKHSDSIAIFKEIALLNANLNNSHDAYIYAQKYIDNTLDYSIINDGAFQKVDSSLEIKQLKARYQPHIDWLDIFYFGIALIGFFLAIILNFTKQSDRIANALISSFIFIHSIFILEFALYATNLQLLVPNTYFMAGSTALLYGPLLYLYFKRVTEGYSLKPIDLINFLPNLLLIVFLIPIYTASTDDKIRMLLGLELPFKMFGRVVFVLKILSLSAYGFLIGRLHFKKTIDEIKSGQNNVGYWKRNIYFIHSAYILSYVIYGLTISGIFGHGSEIIYNMQVVAMSFMVLYVAFMAYVQPEVFSNKISSDSIRQNLFMPKYQNSGLTDTLSEELKDNLVRLFTEDKIYKDSTLNLESLSEKLNTTRHNASQVINEHFGVNFFELINKFRINEVISIFNEDVHGNLHIIDVAYEVGYNNKVTFNKAFKKETSLTPSQFIELNRKQNPVNLG
;
A
#
# COMPACT_ATOMS: atom_id res chain seq x y z
N MET A 1 -46.06 -6.40 62.10
CA MET A 1 -45.19 -5.22 62.23
C MET A 1 -45.57 -4.23 61.15
N THR A 2 -46.08 -3.09 61.57
CA THR A 2 -46.91 -2.15 60.82
C THR A 2 -46.09 -1.19 59.96
N VAL A 3 -46.75 -0.63 58.95
CA VAL A 3 -46.30 0.38 57.97
C VAL A 3 -45.60 1.61 58.61
N GLN A 4 -45.69 1.76 59.93
CA GLN A 4 -45.05 2.79 60.73
C GLN A 4 -43.52 2.61 60.88
N SER A 5 -42.96 1.41 60.70
CA SER A 5 -41.50 1.19 60.80
C SER A 5 -40.73 1.51 59.50
N LYS A 6 -41.41 1.60 58.36
CA LYS A 6 -40.79 1.97 57.07
C LYS A 6 -40.72 3.47 56.83
N ILE A 7 -41.52 4.27 57.54
CA ILE A 7 -41.51 5.72 57.43
C ILE A 7 -40.34 6.33 58.21
N TRP A 8 -39.92 5.72 59.34
CA TRP A 8 -38.80 6.23 60.14
C TRP A 8 -37.40 6.01 59.54
N CYS A 9 -37.21 5.03 58.65
CA CYS A 9 -35.93 4.86 57.93
C CYS A 9 -35.74 5.85 56.77
N ILE A 10 -36.82 6.36 56.19
CA ILE A 10 -36.73 7.31 55.05
C ILE A 10 -36.50 8.74 55.57
N THR A 11 -37.00 9.08 56.75
CA THR A 11 -36.76 10.41 57.37
C THR A 11 -35.37 10.54 57.98
N LEU A 12 -34.71 9.44 58.41
CA LEU A 12 -33.34 9.50 58.94
C LEU A 12 -32.24 9.55 57.86
N CYS A 13 -32.48 9.00 56.66
CA CYS A 13 -31.51 9.13 55.56
C CYS A 13 -31.48 10.53 54.92
N ILE A 14 -32.53 11.34 55.10
CA ILE A 14 -32.58 12.72 54.58
C ILE A 14 -31.91 13.72 55.55
N LEU A 15 -31.72 13.35 56.83
CA LEU A 15 -31.13 14.23 57.84
C LEU A 15 -29.62 14.01 58.10
N CYS A 16 -29.01 12.93 57.58
CA CYS A 16 -27.56 12.74 57.63
C CYS A 16 -26.81 13.31 56.41
N VAL A 17 -27.51 13.88 55.42
CA VAL A 17 -26.88 14.56 54.26
C VAL A 17 -26.59 16.05 54.53
N PHE A 18 -27.06 16.61 55.65
CA PHE A 18 -26.96 18.06 55.94
C PHE A 18 -26.05 18.45 57.10
N THR A 19 -25.09 17.61 57.51
CA THR A 19 -24.06 18.00 58.49
C THR A 19 -22.67 17.53 58.12
N TYR A 20 -22.25 17.86 56.89
CA TYR A 20 -20.86 18.23 56.62
C TYR A 20 -20.89 19.38 55.62
N GLY A 21 -21.33 20.54 56.11
CA GLY A 21 -21.20 21.80 55.39
C GLY A 21 -19.74 22.20 55.37
N ASN A 22 -19.00 21.75 54.37
CA ASN A 22 -17.94 22.60 53.85
C ASN A 22 -18.65 23.68 53.05
N ALA A 23 -18.55 24.91 53.53
CA ALA A 23 -19.08 26.09 52.89
C ALA A 23 -18.39 26.26 51.53
N HIS A 24 -18.94 25.64 50.49
CA HIS A 24 -18.62 26.03 49.13
C HIS A 24 -19.20 27.43 48.92
N PRO A 25 -18.39 28.44 48.59
CA PRO A 25 -18.93 29.76 48.29
C PRO A 25 -19.84 29.63 47.06
N ASP A 26 -21.09 30.06 47.22
CA ASP A 26 -22.07 30.08 46.14
C ASP A 26 -21.51 30.90 44.97
N VAL A 27 -21.46 30.35 43.76
CA VAL A 27 -20.95 31.03 42.55
C VAL A 27 -21.66 32.37 42.31
N ASN A 28 -22.90 32.50 42.80
CA ASN A 28 -23.65 33.75 42.76
C ASN A 28 -23.03 34.88 43.61
N SER A 29 -22.25 34.55 44.65
CA SER A 29 -21.58 35.53 45.52
C SER A 29 -20.47 36.31 44.78
N PHE A 30 -19.75 35.67 43.86
CA PHE A 30 -18.65 36.30 43.12
C PHE A 30 -19.12 37.02 41.84
N LYS A 31 -20.34 36.74 41.38
CA LYS A 31 -20.89 37.30 40.13
C LYS A 31 -21.02 38.83 40.13
N ASN A 32 -21.08 39.43 41.32
CA ASN A 32 -21.23 40.88 41.52
C ASN A 32 -19.90 41.61 41.81
N LEU A 33 -18.76 40.91 41.82
CA LEU A 33 -17.45 41.53 42.03
C LEU A 33 -16.94 42.20 40.76
N THR A 34 -16.20 43.30 40.92
CA THR A 34 -15.50 43.96 39.81
C THR A 34 -14.21 43.21 39.43
N LEU A 35 -13.76 43.37 38.18
CA LEU A 35 -12.53 42.75 37.67
C LEU A 35 -11.30 42.98 38.60
N PRO A 36 -11.02 44.20 39.10
CA PRO A 36 -9.90 44.41 40.03
C PRO A 36 -10.05 43.71 41.39
N GLN A 37 -11.29 43.49 41.86
CA GLN A 37 -11.55 42.76 43.10
C GLN A 37 -11.29 41.26 42.91
N LEU A 38 -11.68 40.70 41.78
CA LEU A 38 -11.37 39.32 41.41
C LEU A 38 -9.85 39.09 41.35
N ASP A 39 -9.11 39.97 40.66
CA ASP A 39 -7.66 39.88 40.53
C ASP A 39 -6.94 39.97 41.90
N SER A 40 -7.36 40.90 42.76
CA SER A 40 -6.79 41.03 44.11
C SER A 40 -7.03 39.76 44.95
N MET A 41 -8.23 39.18 44.89
CA MET A 41 -8.58 37.97 45.65
C MET A 41 -7.83 36.73 45.17
N MET A 42 -7.49 36.66 43.88
CA MET A 42 -6.71 35.56 43.32
C MET A 42 -5.25 35.58 43.79
N HIS A 43 -4.66 36.76 43.97
CA HIS A 43 -3.27 36.90 44.43
C HIS A 43 -3.05 36.53 45.91
N GLU A 44 -4.11 36.51 46.72
CA GLU A 44 -4.03 36.24 48.16
C GLU A 44 -4.11 34.74 48.52
N GLN A 45 -4.37 33.85 47.55
CA GLN A 45 -4.67 32.44 47.78
C GLN A 45 -3.40 31.55 47.83
N ASP A 46 -3.33 30.62 48.79
CA ASP A 46 -2.23 29.66 48.90
C ASP A 46 -2.57 28.38 48.11
N LEU A 47 -2.12 28.33 46.86
CA LEU A 47 -2.39 27.22 45.94
C LEU A 47 -1.78 25.88 46.36
N SER A 48 -1.06 25.77 47.48
CA SER A 48 -0.71 24.48 48.07
C SER A 48 -1.90 23.80 48.76
N LYS A 49 -2.94 24.55 49.14
CA LYS A 49 -4.15 24.06 49.81
C LYS A 49 -5.27 23.79 48.82
N ILE A 50 -5.97 22.67 49.01
CA ILE A 50 -7.09 22.25 48.16
C ILE A 50 -8.27 23.23 48.23
N GLU A 51 -8.55 23.80 49.40
CA GLU A 51 -9.69 24.73 49.56
C GLU A 51 -9.44 26.05 48.82
N ASP A 52 -8.25 26.62 48.98
CA ASP A 52 -7.79 27.82 48.27
C ASP A 52 -7.79 27.60 46.75
N GLN A 53 -7.38 26.41 46.26
CA GLN A 53 -7.49 26.04 44.84
C GLN A 53 -8.95 26.05 44.34
N LYS A 54 -9.90 25.51 45.12
CA LYS A 54 -11.33 25.51 44.76
C LYS A 54 -11.92 26.92 44.76
N GLN A 55 -11.57 27.74 45.75
CA GLN A 55 -12.02 29.14 45.80
C GLN A 55 -11.48 29.92 44.60
N THR A 56 -10.18 29.77 44.30
CA THR A 56 -9.54 30.39 43.15
C THR A 56 -10.18 29.95 41.82
N LEU A 57 -10.54 28.67 41.69
CA LEU A 57 -11.24 28.16 40.52
C LEU A 57 -12.60 28.85 40.31
N GLU A 58 -13.37 29.08 41.37
CA GLU A 58 -14.66 29.78 41.27
C GLU A 58 -14.51 31.28 40.95
N LEU A 59 -13.43 31.92 41.42
CA LEU A 59 -13.07 33.29 41.01
C LEU A 59 -12.80 33.35 39.51
N TYR A 60 -11.96 32.45 38.97
CA TYR A 60 -11.68 32.40 37.54
C TYR A 60 -12.91 32.12 36.67
N LYS A 61 -13.79 31.19 37.09
CA LYS A 61 -15.05 30.94 36.39
C LYS A 61 -15.95 32.17 36.38
N SER A 62 -16.00 32.90 37.50
CA SER A 62 -16.77 34.14 37.61
C SER A 62 -16.23 35.24 36.69
N ALA A 63 -14.91 35.42 36.65
CA ALA A 63 -14.25 36.35 35.73
C ALA A 63 -14.55 36.01 34.26
N LEU A 64 -14.59 34.71 33.91
CA LEU A 64 -14.96 34.26 32.57
C LEU A 64 -16.41 34.65 32.19
N ILE A 65 -17.36 34.49 33.13
CA ILE A 65 -18.78 34.85 32.94
C ILE A 65 -18.92 36.36 32.70
N GLN A 66 -18.09 37.18 33.35
CA GLN A 66 -18.07 38.63 33.18
C GLN A 66 -17.34 39.11 31.91
N LYS A 67 -16.90 38.18 31.03
CA LYS A 67 -16.16 38.47 29.78
C LYS A 67 -14.87 39.27 30.01
N HIS A 68 -14.06 38.83 30.96
CA HIS A 68 -12.72 39.37 31.22
C HIS A 68 -11.92 39.53 29.90
N SER A 69 -11.18 40.65 29.75
CA SER A 69 -10.38 40.93 28.55
C SER A 69 -9.34 39.84 28.25
N ASP A 70 -8.75 39.27 29.31
CA ASP A 70 -7.81 38.14 29.25
C ASP A 70 -8.47 36.75 29.41
N SER A 71 -9.58 36.52 28.70
CA SER A 71 -10.30 35.24 28.76
C SER A 71 -9.43 34.03 28.36
N ILE A 72 -8.36 34.25 27.60
CA ILE A 72 -7.45 33.19 27.14
C ILE A 72 -6.53 32.73 28.28
N ALA A 73 -5.90 33.65 29.03
CA ALA A 73 -5.09 33.27 30.18
C ALA A 73 -5.94 32.57 31.25
N ILE A 74 -7.18 33.01 31.44
CA ILE A 74 -8.12 32.37 32.37
C ILE A 74 -8.38 30.89 32.01
N PHE A 75 -8.45 30.53 30.71
CA PHE A 75 -8.60 29.12 30.32
C PHE A 75 -7.44 28.25 30.79
N LYS A 76 -6.20 28.75 30.73
CA LYS A 76 -5.02 28.05 31.22
C LYS A 76 -5.14 27.76 32.71
N GLU A 77 -5.45 28.77 33.50
CA GLU A 77 -5.52 28.67 34.95
C GLU A 77 -6.65 27.75 35.41
N ILE A 78 -7.83 27.85 34.78
CA ILE A 78 -8.95 26.92 35.02
C ILE A 78 -8.54 25.47 34.69
N ALA A 79 -7.82 25.25 33.59
CA ALA A 79 -7.38 23.91 33.21
C ALA A 79 -6.43 23.31 34.24
N LEU A 80 -5.42 24.08 34.68
CA LEU A 80 -4.42 23.65 35.66
C LEU A 80 -5.04 23.37 37.03
N LEU A 81 -5.95 24.23 37.51
CA LEU A 81 -6.65 24.03 38.78
C LEU A 81 -7.53 22.77 38.74
N ASN A 82 -8.29 22.56 37.66
CA ASN A 82 -9.11 21.35 37.53
C ASN A 82 -8.26 20.08 37.46
N ALA A 83 -7.12 20.11 36.75
CA ALA A 83 -6.19 18.99 36.72
C ALA A 83 -5.63 18.68 38.12
N ASN A 84 -5.22 19.71 38.87
CA ASN A 84 -4.74 19.57 40.25
C ASN A 84 -5.79 19.04 41.23
N LEU A 85 -7.07 19.35 40.98
CA LEU A 85 -8.24 18.93 41.75
C LEU A 85 -8.83 17.58 41.28
N ASN A 86 -8.14 16.83 40.41
CA ASN A 86 -8.59 15.55 39.84
C ASN A 86 -9.87 15.63 38.98
N ASN A 87 -10.22 16.80 38.45
CA ASN A 87 -11.34 16.98 37.54
C ASN A 87 -10.87 16.94 36.08
N SER A 88 -10.74 15.73 35.53
CA SER A 88 -10.18 15.52 34.19
C SER A 88 -11.03 16.13 33.07
N HIS A 89 -12.36 16.14 33.23
CA HIS A 89 -13.28 16.61 32.19
C HIS A 89 -13.16 18.12 31.96
N ASP A 90 -13.22 18.92 33.03
CA ASP A 90 -13.05 20.37 32.91
C ASP A 90 -11.60 20.72 32.54
N ALA A 91 -10.62 20.00 33.09
CA ALA A 91 -9.22 20.17 32.69
C ALA A 91 -9.04 20.01 31.17
N TYR A 92 -9.66 18.97 30.59
CA TYR A 92 -9.69 18.75 29.14
C TYR A 92 -10.34 19.92 28.39
N ILE A 93 -11.56 20.33 28.76
CA ILE A 93 -12.30 21.38 28.05
C ILE A 93 -11.52 22.69 28.02
N TYR A 94 -11.02 23.12 29.18
CA TYR A 94 -10.35 24.41 29.30
C TYR A 94 -8.94 24.38 28.71
N ALA A 95 -8.21 23.26 28.81
CA ALA A 95 -6.94 23.10 28.10
C ALA A 95 -7.14 23.17 26.59
N GLN A 96 -8.16 22.49 26.05
CA GLN A 96 -8.47 22.54 24.63
C GLN A 96 -8.80 23.98 24.19
N LYS A 97 -9.63 24.71 24.95
CA LYS A 97 -9.93 26.12 24.65
C LYS A 97 -8.68 26.99 24.66
N TYR A 98 -7.78 26.80 25.63
CA TYR A 98 -6.50 27.52 25.67
C TYR A 98 -5.69 27.23 24.40
N ILE A 99 -5.46 25.95 24.08
CA ILE A 99 -4.67 25.52 22.92
C ILE A 99 -5.27 26.02 21.60
N ASP A 100 -6.59 25.90 21.41
CA ASP A 100 -7.25 26.34 20.17
C ASP A 100 -7.08 27.86 19.94
N ASN A 101 -6.90 28.64 21.02
CA ASN A 101 -6.66 30.08 20.93
C ASN A 101 -5.18 30.44 20.78
N THR A 102 -4.28 29.82 21.55
CA THR A 102 -2.85 30.19 21.65
C THR A 102 -1.92 29.34 20.79
N LEU A 103 -2.36 28.15 20.39
CA LEU A 103 -1.54 27.08 19.82
C LEU A 103 -0.42 26.59 20.76
N ASP A 104 -0.48 26.92 22.06
CA ASP A 104 0.47 26.48 23.06
C ASP A 104 0.06 25.13 23.66
N TYR A 105 0.55 24.05 23.06
CA TYR A 105 0.36 22.67 23.51
C TYR A 105 1.24 22.28 24.70
N SER A 106 2.15 23.14 25.16
CA SER A 106 3.04 22.83 26.30
C SER A 106 2.28 22.68 27.63
N ILE A 107 1.09 23.28 27.73
CA ILE A 107 0.20 23.18 28.90
C ILE A 107 -0.08 21.72 29.31
N ILE A 108 -0.15 20.79 28.34
CA ILE A 108 -0.46 19.39 28.59
C ILE A 108 0.70 18.66 29.32
N ASN A 109 1.91 19.24 29.24
CA ASN A 109 3.10 18.74 29.94
C ASN A 109 3.28 19.35 31.34
N ASP A 110 2.38 20.26 31.76
CA ASP A 110 2.43 20.83 33.09
C ASP A 110 2.25 19.75 34.16
N GLY A 111 2.96 19.90 35.29
CA GLY A 111 2.92 18.96 36.41
C GLY A 111 1.50 18.72 36.96
N ALA A 112 0.60 19.70 36.83
CA ALA A 112 -0.80 19.58 37.22
C ALA A 112 -1.51 18.41 36.52
N PHE A 113 -1.18 18.15 35.25
CA PHE A 113 -1.82 17.07 34.47
C PHE A 113 -1.39 15.66 34.89
N GLN A 114 -0.32 15.50 35.68
CA GLN A 114 0.12 14.18 36.16
C GLN A 114 -0.96 13.47 36.97
N LYS A 115 -1.77 14.21 37.75
CA LYS A 115 -2.82 13.63 38.60
C LYS A 115 -4.00 13.07 37.80
N VAL A 116 -4.24 13.61 36.61
CA VAL A 116 -5.36 13.24 35.73
C VAL A 116 -4.93 12.45 34.49
N ASP A 117 -3.64 12.10 34.39
CA ASP A 117 -3.05 11.47 33.20
C ASP A 117 -3.64 10.09 32.85
N SER A 118 -4.18 9.39 33.85
CA SER A 118 -4.80 8.09 33.65
C SER A 118 -6.18 8.17 32.99
N SER A 119 -6.81 9.34 32.98
CA SER A 119 -8.16 9.56 32.45
C SER A 119 -8.22 9.41 30.93
N LEU A 120 -9.38 9.02 30.41
CA LEU A 120 -9.59 8.87 28.98
C LEU A 120 -9.49 10.22 28.25
N GLU A 121 -10.05 11.28 28.83
CA GLU A 121 -10.08 12.63 28.25
C GLU A 121 -8.66 13.20 28.08
N ILE A 122 -7.82 13.07 29.11
CA ILE A 122 -6.45 13.59 29.05
C ILE A 122 -5.59 12.77 28.09
N LYS A 123 -5.77 11.45 28.02
CA LYS A 123 -5.13 10.60 27.00
C LYS A 123 -5.53 11.03 25.59
N GLN A 124 -6.80 11.33 25.36
CA GLN A 124 -7.28 11.83 24.06
C GLN A 124 -6.69 13.21 23.72
N LEU A 125 -6.59 14.11 24.71
CA LEU A 125 -5.96 15.41 24.54
C LEU A 125 -4.49 15.27 24.15
N LYS A 126 -3.73 14.43 24.88
CA LYS A 126 -2.32 14.16 24.58
C LYS A 126 -2.15 13.55 23.20
N ALA A 127 -2.95 12.53 22.86
CA ALA A 127 -2.91 11.88 21.55
C ALA A 127 -3.19 12.83 20.38
N ARG A 128 -3.93 13.93 20.61
CA ARG A 128 -4.24 14.92 19.57
C ARG A 128 -3.10 15.91 19.29
N TYR A 129 -2.27 16.22 20.28
CA TYR A 129 -1.30 17.32 20.18
C TYR A 129 0.15 16.88 20.34
N GLN A 130 0.41 15.75 21.02
CA GLN A 130 1.77 15.29 21.28
C GLN A 130 2.26 14.36 20.17
N PRO A 131 3.53 14.51 19.74
CA PRO A 131 4.16 13.55 18.86
C PRO A 131 4.14 12.15 19.47
N HIS A 132 3.81 11.16 18.64
CA HIS A 132 3.88 9.75 18.98
C HIS A 132 4.39 8.98 17.78
N ILE A 133 5.05 7.84 17.99
CA ILE A 133 5.56 7.00 16.91
C ILE A 133 5.32 5.55 17.30
N ASP A 134 4.47 4.87 16.53
CA ASP A 134 4.24 3.45 16.63
C ASP A 134 4.99 2.69 15.53
N TRP A 135 5.02 1.35 15.64
CA TRP A 135 5.67 0.48 14.66
C TRP A 135 5.14 0.67 13.23
N LEU A 136 3.85 0.99 13.09
CA LEU A 136 3.23 1.23 11.79
C LEU A 136 3.75 2.52 11.14
N ASP A 137 4.02 3.56 11.94
CA ASP A 137 4.56 4.83 11.44
C ASP A 137 5.99 4.66 10.96
N ILE A 138 6.82 3.94 11.74
CA ILE A 138 8.19 3.59 11.36
C ILE A 138 8.19 2.82 10.03
N PHE A 139 7.23 1.91 9.85
CA PHE A 139 7.06 1.17 8.60
C PHE A 139 6.75 2.09 7.42
N TYR A 140 5.83 3.06 7.57
CA TYR A 140 5.52 4.03 6.52
C TYR A 140 6.70 4.97 6.21
N PHE A 141 7.42 5.46 7.23
CA PHE A 141 8.67 6.21 7.00
C PHE A 141 9.68 5.39 6.20
N GLY A 142 9.86 4.12 6.54
CA GLY A 142 10.73 3.20 5.81
C GLY A 142 10.32 3.03 4.34
N ILE A 143 9.02 2.84 4.06
CA ILE A 143 8.50 2.72 2.69
C ILE A 143 8.73 4.02 1.90
N ALA A 144 8.47 5.19 2.49
CA ALA A 144 8.72 6.46 1.84
C ALA A 144 10.21 6.61 1.46
N LEU A 145 11.12 6.27 2.37
CA LEU A 145 12.56 6.28 2.10
C LEU A 145 12.96 5.31 0.99
N ILE A 146 12.43 4.07 1.01
CA ILE A 146 12.64 3.09 -0.06
C ILE A 146 12.17 3.66 -1.41
N GLY A 147 11.01 4.30 -1.43
CA GLY A 147 10.45 4.88 -2.66
C GLY A 147 11.27 6.06 -3.19
N PHE A 148 11.77 6.94 -2.32
CA PHE A 148 12.69 8.01 -2.73
C PHE A 148 14.00 7.46 -3.31
N PHE A 149 14.59 6.48 -2.63
CA PHE A 149 15.80 5.81 -3.09
C PHE A 149 15.59 5.10 -4.44
N LEU A 150 14.47 4.39 -4.59
CA LEU A 150 14.10 3.69 -5.81
C LEU A 150 13.90 4.66 -6.98
N ALA A 151 13.22 5.79 -6.74
CA ALA A 151 13.01 6.81 -7.75
C ALA A 151 14.35 7.34 -8.30
N ILE A 152 15.36 7.49 -7.44
CA ILE A 152 16.71 7.88 -7.86
C ILE A 152 17.34 6.75 -8.70
N ILE A 153 17.43 5.53 -8.15
CA ILE A 153 18.13 4.41 -8.81
C ILE A 153 17.60 4.10 -10.21
N LEU A 154 16.27 4.10 -10.39
CA LEU A 154 15.67 3.77 -11.68
C LEU A 154 16.19 4.67 -12.82
N ASN A 155 16.54 5.93 -12.53
CA ASN A 155 17.07 6.88 -13.51
C ASN A 155 18.56 6.67 -13.85
N PHE A 156 19.30 5.91 -13.03
CA PHE A 156 20.73 5.62 -13.25
C PHE A 156 21.00 4.20 -13.79
N THR A 157 19.95 3.42 -14.05
CA THR A 157 20.07 2.08 -14.63
C THR A 157 20.65 2.15 -16.05
N LYS A 158 21.72 1.37 -16.33
CA LYS A 158 22.34 1.30 -17.66
C LYS A 158 21.41 0.55 -18.63
N GLN A 159 21.43 0.95 -19.91
CA GLN A 159 20.66 0.30 -20.99
C GLN A 159 19.13 0.27 -20.81
N SER A 160 18.57 1.31 -20.19
CA SER A 160 17.13 1.47 -19.94
C SER A 160 16.45 2.49 -20.86
N ASP A 161 15.13 2.37 -21.01
CA ASP A 161 14.32 3.46 -21.58
C ASP A 161 14.26 4.60 -20.56
N ARG A 162 15.07 5.63 -20.78
CA ARG A 162 15.18 6.78 -19.85
C ARG A 162 13.85 7.50 -19.64
N ILE A 163 12.99 7.55 -20.67
CA ILE A 163 11.71 8.24 -20.57
C ILE A 163 10.74 7.41 -19.74
N ALA A 164 10.65 6.10 -20.01
CA ALA A 164 9.80 5.21 -19.22
C ALA A 164 10.24 5.20 -17.74
N ASN A 165 11.56 5.15 -17.49
CA ASN A 165 12.11 5.18 -16.14
C ASN A 165 11.84 6.51 -15.44
N ALA A 166 11.96 7.64 -16.12
CA ALA A 166 11.61 8.95 -15.56
C ALA A 166 10.12 9.02 -15.18
N LEU A 167 9.22 8.48 -16.01
CA LEU A 167 7.78 8.47 -15.73
C LEU A 167 7.42 7.59 -14.52
N ILE A 168 7.91 6.34 -14.48
CA ILE A 168 7.60 5.42 -13.36
C ILE A 168 8.31 5.85 -12.07
N SER A 169 9.54 6.36 -12.14
CA SER A 169 10.24 6.88 -10.96
C SER A 169 9.56 8.12 -10.40
N SER A 170 9.10 9.05 -11.25
CA SER A 170 8.32 10.22 -10.83
C SER A 170 7.01 9.78 -10.16
N PHE A 171 6.35 8.76 -10.72
CA PHE A 171 5.14 8.18 -10.14
C PHE A 171 5.41 7.59 -8.75
N ILE A 172 6.51 6.86 -8.55
CA ILE A 172 6.91 6.33 -7.24
C ILE A 172 7.30 7.44 -6.27
N PHE A 173 8.00 8.47 -6.76
CA PHE A 173 8.40 9.62 -5.96
C PHE A 173 7.18 10.34 -5.35
N ILE A 174 6.13 10.60 -6.15
CA ILE A 174 4.93 11.27 -5.63
C ILE A 174 4.13 10.40 -4.64
N HIS A 175 4.12 9.07 -4.81
CA HIS A 175 3.56 8.16 -3.78
C HIS A 175 4.36 8.26 -2.48
N SER A 176 5.68 8.35 -2.58
CA SER A 176 6.58 8.44 -1.43
C SER A 176 6.39 9.76 -0.67
N ILE A 177 6.18 10.89 -1.38
CA ILE A 177 5.80 12.17 -0.74
C ILE A 177 4.49 12.01 0.03
N PHE A 178 3.48 11.37 -0.55
CA PHE A 178 2.19 11.19 0.14
C PHE A 178 2.31 10.29 1.36
N ILE A 179 3.04 9.18 1.27
CA ILE A 179 3.27 8.27 2.41
C ILE A 179 4.03 9.00 3.52
N LEU A 180 5.03 9.82 3.17
CA LEU A 180 5.76 10.65 4.13
C LEU A 180 4.83 11.67 4.81
N GLU A 181 4.01 12.41 4.03
CA GLU A 181 3.05 13.36 4.60
C GLU A 181 2.07 12.66 5.53
N PHE A 182 1.55 11.49 5.13
CA PHE A 182 0.67 10.69 5.96
C PHE A 182 1.34 10.27 7.27
N ALA A 183 2.59 9.79 7.23
CA ALA A 183 3.33 9.41 8.44
C ALA A 183 3.58 10.61 9.36
N LEU A 184 3.92 11.78 8.81
CA LEU A 184 4.07 13.02 9.58
C LEU A 184 2.77 13.46 10.24
N TYR A 185 1.65 13.32 9.52
CA TYR A 185 0.31 13.63 10.05
C TYR A 185 -0.09 12.64 11.16
N ALA A 186 0.03 11.33 10.90
CA ALA A 186 -0.36 10.27 11.83
C ALA A 186 0.39 10.39 13.17
N THR A 187 1.67 10.76 13.13
CA THR A 187 2.54 10.90 14.31
C THR A 187 2.45 12.25 15.02
N ASN A 188 1.58 13.16 14.57
CA ASN A 188 1.55 14.59 14.97
C ASN A 188 2.86 15.37 14.75
N LEU A 189 3.89 14.78 14.10
CA LEU A 189 5.13 15.47 13.79
C LEU A 189 4.92 16.67 12.86
N GLN A 190 3.83 16.67 12.08
CA GLN A 190 3.45 17.79 11.24
C GLN A 190 3.19 19.09 12.03
N LEU A 191 2.84 19.02 13.31
CA LEU A 191 2.72 20.20 14.19
C LEU A 191 4.08 20.87 14.47
N LEU A 192 5.18 20.10 14.41
CA LEU A 192 6.55 20.60 14.55
C LEU A 192 7.14 21.12 13.23
N VAL A 193 6.64 20.60 12.10
CA VAL A 193 7.02 21.03 10.75
C VAL A 193 5.80 21.43 9.91
N PRO A 194 5.03 22.48 10.29
CA PRO A 194 3.73 22.78 9.66
C PRO A 194 3.81 23.12 8.17
N ASN A 195 4.99 23.53 7.68
CA ASN A 195 5.22 23.78 6.27
C ASN A 195 5.13 22.53 5.38
N THR A 196 5.11 21.34 5.97
CA THR A 196 4.84 20.08 5.24
C THR A 196 3.33 19.83 5.05
N TYR A 197 2.45 20.68 5.61
CA TYR A 197 1.01 20.58 5.39
C TYR A 197 0.66 20.66 3.91
N PHE A 198 -0.07 19.65 3.42
CA PHE A 198 -0.59 19.58 2.06
C PHE A 198 0.48 19.51 0.97
N MET A 199 1.70 19.05 1.30
CA MET A 199 2.82 18.99 0.36
C MET A 199 2.56 18.03 -0.81
N ALA A 200 1.97 16.87 -0.56
CA ALA A 200 1.54 15.91 -1.59
C ALA A 200 0.37 16.44 -2.43
N GLY A 201 -0.40 17.40 -1.89
CA GLY A 201 -1.46 18.11 -2.60
C GLY A 201 -0.99 18.75 -3.91
N SER A 202 0.25 19.24 -3.94
CA SER A 202 0.87 19.86 -5.12
C SER A 202 1.06 18.89 -6.30
N THR A 203 1.00 17.58 -6.04
CA THR A 203 1.21 16.52 -7.04
C THR A 203 -0.04 15.64 -7.23
N ALA A 204 -1.16 16.02 -6.61
CA ALA A 204 -2.35 15.20 -6.50
C ALA A 204 -2.92 14.72 -7.85
N LEU A 205 -2.75 15.49 -8.93
CA LEU A 205 -3.28 15.14 -10.25
C LEU A 205 -2.24 14.50 -11.18
N LEU A 206 -1.00 14.31 -10.72
CA LEU A 206 0.09 13.72 -11.53
C LEU A 206 0.03 12.19 -11.62
N TYR A 207 -0.64 11.53 -10.67
CA TYR A 207 -0.73 10.07 -10.57
C TYR A 207 -1.23 9.42 -11.86
N GLY A 208 -2.35 9.91 -12.40
CA GLY A 208 -2.94 9.41 -13.65
C GLY A 208 -2.08 9.66 -14.89
N PRO A 209 -1.73 10.93 -15.22
CA PRO A 209 -0.90 11.28 -16.36
C PRO A 209 0.42 10.54 -16.43
N LEU A 210 1.17 10.46 -15.33
CA LEU A 210 2.48 9.81 -15.29
C LEU A 210 2.37 8.33 -15.64
N LEU A 211 1.43 7.63 -15.00
CA LEU A 211 1.23 6.20 -15.25
C LEU A 211 0.64 5.95 -16.63
N TYR A 212 -0.26 6.78 -17.11
CA TYR A 212 -0.81 6.68 -18.47
C TYR A 212 0.27 6.84 -19.55
N LEU A 213 1.09 7.89 -19.46
CA LEU A 213 2.19 8.10 -20.40
C LEU A 213 3.23 6.98 -20.30
N TYR A 214 3.48 6.46 -19.09
CA TYR A 214 4.31 5.27 -18.92
C TYR A 214 3.73 4.08 -19.67
N PHE A 215 2.45 3.75 -19.48
CA PHE A 215 1.77 2.67 -20.20
C PHE A 215 1.78 2.88 -21.70
N LYS A 216 1.51 4.11 -22.18
CA LYS A 216 1.55 4.45 -23.60
C LYS A 216 2.95 4.23 -24.19
N ARG A 217 4.01 4.60 -23.46
CA ARG A 217 5.41 4.38 -23.83
C ARG A 217 5.75 2.89 -23.93
N VAL A 218 5.54 2.12 -22.86
CA VAL A 218 5.93 0.70 -22.80
C VAL A 218 5.01 -0.23 -23.59
N THR A 219 3.77 0.18 -23.81
CA THR A 219 2.78 -0.60 -24.56
C THR A 219 2.86 -0.29 -26.04
N GLU A 220 2.97 0.98 -26.46
CA GLU A 220 2.90 1.35 -27.89
C GLU A 220 4.25 1.77 -28.49
N GLY A 221 5.32 1.86 -27.70
CA GLY A 221 6.58 2.46 -28.16
C GLY A 221 6.49 3.97 -28.39
N TYR A 222 5.46 4.62 -27.82
CA TYR A 222 5.13 6.02 -28.09
C TYR A 222 6.26 6.98 -27.69
N SER A 223 6.64 7.93 -28.54
CA SER A 223 7.54 9.03 -28.19
C SER A 223 6.76 10.23 -27.67
N LEU A 224 7.18 10.79 -26.53
CA LEU A 224 6.55 11.98 -25.96
C LEU A 224 6.67 13.17 -26.91
N LYS A 225 5.57 13.91 -27.06
CA LYS A 225 5.45 15.10 -27.89
C LYS A 225 5.13 16.31 -27.00
N PRO A 226 5.41 17.55 -27.44
CA PRO A 226 5.07 18.74 -26.67
C PRO A 226 3.59 18.83 -26.27
N ILE A 227 2.68 18.32 -27.11
CA ILE A 227 1.25 18.27 -26.80
C ILE A 227 0.93 17.44 -25.55
N ASP A 228 1.77 16.46 -25.19
CA ASP A 228 1.57 15.65 -23.98
C ASP A 228 1.74 16.48 -22.69
N LEU A 229 2.32 17.68 -22.76
CA LEU A 229 2.37 18.63 -21.63
C LEU A 229 0.97 19.05 -21.16
N ILE A 230 -0.04 18.98 -22.02
CA ILE A 230 -1.42 19.29 -21.64
C ILE A 230 -1.94 18.37 -20.52
N ASN A 231 -1.43 17.14 -20.41
CA ASN A 231 -1.81 16.21 -19.35
C ASN A 231 -1.37 16.70 -17.96
N PHE A 232 -0.39 17.60 -17.89
CA PHE A 232 0.15 18.17 -16.65
C PHE A 232 -0.46 19.54 -16.30
N LEU A 233 -1.11 20.21 -17.26
CA LEU A 233 -1.76 21.50 -17.06
C LEU A 233 -2.79 21.48 -15.91
N PRO A 234 -3.64 20.46 -15.73
CA PRO A 234 -4.55 20.40 -14.60
C PRO A 234 -3.84 20.45 -13.24
N ASN A 235 -2.69 19.79 -13.11
CA ASN A 235 -1.91 19.84 -11.87
C ASN A 235 -1.27 21.22 -11.66
N LEU A 236 -0.81 21.88 -12.73
CA LEU A 236 -0.30 23.25 -12.63
C LEU A 236 -1.38 24.22 -12.14
N LEU A 237 -2.61 24.12 -12.68
CA LEU A 237 -3.76 24.89 -12.22
C LEU A 237 -4.11 24.57 -10.76
N LEU A 238 -3.99 23.30 -10.36
CA LEU A 238 -4.17 22.90 -8.97
C LEU A 238 -3.13 23.58 -8.05
N ILE A 239 -1.85 23.64 -8.44
CA ILE A 239 -0.83 24.33 -7.65
C ILE A 239 -1.17 25.81 -7.49
N VAL A 240 -1.64 26.48 -8.55
CA VAL A 240 -2.11 27.88 -8.47
C VAL A 240 -3.28 28.01 -7.50
N PHE A 241 -4.25 27.10 -7.55
CA PHE A 241 -5.36 27.05 -6.60
C PHE A 241 -4.86 26.87 -5.15
N LEU A 242 -3.78 26.13 -4.91
CA LEU A 242 -3.23 25.86 -3.57
C LEU A 242 -2.29 26.94 -3.02
N ILE A 243 -1.97 28.00 -3.78
CA ILE A 243 -1.11 29.11 -3.32
C ILE A 243 -1.53 29.68 -1.94
N PRO A 244 -2.84 29.92 -1.65
CA PRO A 244 -3.25 30.42 -0.34
C PRO A 244 -2.85 29.51 0.83
N ILE A 245 -2.84 28.19 0.64
CA ILE A 245 -2.39 27.24 1.67
C ILE A 245 -0.87 27.32 1.83
N TYR A 246 -0.13 27.36 0.73
CA TYR A 246 1.33 27.34 0.79
C TYR A 246 1.93 28.64 1.34
N THR A 247 1.26 29.77 1.10
CA THR A 247 1.65 31.11 1.57
C THR A 247 1.09 31.47 2.95
N ALA A 248 0.20 30.65 3.52
CA ALA A 248 -0.33 30.85 4.86
C ALA A 248 0.77 30.85 5.94
N SER A 249 0.52 31.55 7.04
CA SER A 249 1.45 31.58 8.18
C SER A 249 1.57 30.20 8.84
N THR A 250 2.61 30.02 9.67
CA THR A 250 2.78 28.78 10.44
C THR A 250 1.58 28.51 11.35
N ASP A 251 1.07 29.55 12.02
CA ASP A 251 -0.08 29.46 12.92
C ASP A 251 -1.35 29.07 12.16
N ASP A 252 -1.59 29.67 11.00
CA ASP A 252 -2.74 29.33 10.17
C ASP A 252 -2.66 27.86 9.71
N LYS A 253 -1.48 27.39 9.28
CA LYS A 253 -1.27 25.98 8.90
C LYS A 253 -1.55 25.02 10.07
N ILE A 254 -1.15 25.37 11.29
CA ILE A 254 -1.47 24.59 12.49
C ILE A 254 -2.98 24.60 12.76
N ARG A 255 -3.65 25.75 12.65
CA ARG A 255 -5.11 25.84 12.80
C ARG A 255 -5.84 24.99 11.76
N MET A 256 -5.35 24.95 10.52
CA MET A 256 -5.86 24.08 9.46
C MET A 256 -5.66 22.59 9.78
N LEU A 257 -4.47 22.19 10.23
CA LEU A 257 -4.14 20.83 10.66
C LEU A 257 -5.08 20.35 11.77
N LEU A 258 -5.34 21.23 12.75
CA LEU A 258 -6.23 20.95 13.88
C LEU A 258 -7.73 21.01 13.51
N GLY A 259 -8.04 21.40 12.26
CA GLY A 259 -9.40 21.48 11.73
C GLY A 259 -10.22 22.66 12.27
N LEU A 260 -9.55 23.70 12.79
CA LEU A 260 -10.17 24.89 13.39
C LEU A 260 -10.71 25.87 12.35
N GLU A 261 -10.25 25.80 11.10
CA GLU A 261 -10.69 26.71 10.03
C GLU A 261 -11.54 26.03 8.95
N LEU A 262 -12.74 26.57 8.74
CA LEU A 262 -13.73 26.03 7.79
C LEU A 262 -13.36 26.20 6.31
N PRO A 263 -12.81 27.35 5.84
CA PRO A 263 -12.47 27.55 4.42
C PRO A 263 -11.47 26.50 3.91
N PHE A 264 -10.54 26.06 4.75
CA PHE A 264 -9.48 25.12 4.36
C PHE A 264 -9.97 23.68 4.19
N LYS A 265 -11.06 23.30 4.87
CA LYS A 265 -11.75 22.02 4.58
C LYS A 265 -12.29 21.96 3.15
N MET A 266 -12.61 23.11 2.53
CA MET A 266 -13.07 23.15 1.13
C MET A 266 -11.95 22.83 0.14
N PHE A 267 -10.72 23.30 0.38
CA PHE A 267 -9.57 22.98 -0.48
C PHE A 267 -9.33 21.48 -0.54
N GLY A 268 -9.31 20.81 0.63
CA GLY A 268 -9.17 19.35 0.70
C GLY A 268 -10.25 18.61 -0.09
N ARG A 269 -11.51 19.04 0.00
CA ARG A 269 -12.62 18.46 -0.78
C ARG A 269 -12.45 18.66 -2.29
N VAL A 270 -12.06 19.86 -2.73
CA VAL A 270 -11.83 20.15 -4.15
C VAL A 270 -10.70 19.29 -4.71
N VAL A 271 -9.56 19.24 -4.02
CA VAL A 271 -8.41 18.40 -4.41
C VAL A 271 -8.80 16.94 -4.50
N PHE A 272 -9.55 16.46 -3.50
CA PHE A 272 -10.05 15.09 -3.46
C PHE A 272 -10.94 14.76 -4.69
N VAL A 273 -11.93 15.59 -5.00
CA VAL A 273 -12.83 15.38 -6.15
C VAL A 273 -12.06 15.42 -7.46
N LEU A 274 -11.22 16.44 -7.67
CA LEU A 274 -10.40 16.55 -8.88
C LEU A 274 -9.46 15.35 -9.04
N LYS A 275 -8.89 14.84 -7.94
CA LYS A 275 -8.03 13.66 -7.95
C LYS A 275 -8.79 12.40 -8.33
N ILE A 276 -10.00 12.17 -7.81
CA ILE A 276 -10.83 11.03 -8.24
C ILE A 276 -11.15 11.11 -9.73
N LEU A 277 -11.57 12.29 -10.22
CA LEU A 277 -11.90 12.47 -11.63
C LEU A 277 -10.69 12.19 -12.53
N SER A 278 -9.52 12.73 -12.16
CA SER A 278 -8.26 12.47 -12.87
C SER A 278 -7.90 10.99 -12.84
N LEU A 279 -7.87 10.36 -11.67
CA LEU A 279 -7.56 8.94 -11.51
C LEU A 279 -8.51 8.04 -12.30
N SER A 280 -9.81 8.33 -12.29
CA SER A 280 -10.82 7.54 -13.01
C SER A 280 -10.66 7.68 -14.52
N ALA A 281 -10.44 8.91 -15.01
CA ALA A 281 -10.23 9.19 -16.42
C ALA A 281 -8.97 8.49 -16.95
N TYR A 282 -7.84 8.63 -16.27
CA TYR A 282 -6.60 7.97 -16.68
C TYR A 282 -6.63 6.45 -16.43
N GLY A 283 -7.29 5.98 -15.37
CA GLY A 283 -7.52 4.56 -15.12
C GLY A 283 -8.28 3.91 -16.28
N PHE A 284 -9.32 4.56 -16.80
CA PHE A 284 -10.03 4.12 -18.01
C PHE A 284 -9.12 4.08 -19.24
N LEU A 285 -8.32 5.13 -19.47
CA LEU A 285 -7.37 5.18 -20.61
C LEU A 285 -6.29 4.09 -20.52
N ILE A 286 -5.74 3.85 -19.33
CA ILE A 286 -4.78 2.78 -19.06
C ILE A 286 -5.43 1.42 -19.30
N GLY A 287 -6.66 1.19 -18.81
CA GLY A 287 -7.41 -0.03 -19.05
C GLY A 287 -7.62 -0.28 -20.54
N ARG A 288 -8.00 0.74 -21.30
CA ARG A 288 -8.13 0.66 -22.76
C ARG A 288 -6.82 0.24 -23.45
N LEU A 289 -5.69 0.80 -23.04
CA LEU A 289 -4.37 0.41 -23.56
C LEU A 289 -4.01 -1.04 -23.19
N HIS A 290 -4.24 -1.42 -21.94
CA HIS A 290 -3.93 -2.74 -21.42
C HIS A 290 -4.72 -3.85 -22.12
N PHE A 291 -6.05 -3.73 -22.17
CA PHE A 291 -6.90 -4.77 -22.75
C PHE A 291 -6.82 -4.87 -24.27
N LYS A 292 -6.63 -3.75 -24.99
CA LYS A 292 -6.47 -3.78 -26.44
C LYS A 292 -5.26 -4.63 -26.86
N LYS A 293 -4.13 -4.50 -26.16
CA LYS A 293 -2.88 -5.16 -26.55
C LYS A 293 -2.65 -6.53 -25.90
N THR A 294 -3.29 -6.82 -24.76
CA THR A 294 -3.23 -8.14 -24.12
C THR A 294 -3.78 -9.24 -25.03
N ILE A 295 -4.78 -8.93 -25.86
CA ILE A 295 -5.33 -9.84 -26.88
C ILE A 295 -4.29 -10.17 -27.97
N ASP A 296 -3.43 -9.22 -28.32
CA ASP A 296 -2.37 -9.40 -29.31
C ASP A 296 -1.14 -10.13 -28.71
N GLU A 297 -0.80 -9.84 -27.45
CA GLU A 297 0.34 -10.44 -26.76
C GLU A 297 0.12 -11.91 -26.40
N ILE A 298 -1.10 -12.30 -26.00
CA ILE A 298 -1.49 -13.71 -25.75
C ILE A 298 -1.28 -14.58 -27.00
N LYS A 299 -1.44 -14.01 -28.21
CA LYS A 299 -1.17 -14.72 -29.47
C LYS A 299 0.33 -14.89 -29.77
N SER A 300 1.20 -14.09 -29.13
CA SER A 300 2.64 -14.00 -29.43
C SER A 300 3.57 -14.68 -28.40
N GLY A 301 3.04 -15.16 -27.27
CA GLY A 301 3.79 -15.95 -26.29
C GLY A 301 4.83 -15.20 -25.43
N GLN A 302 4.75 -13.87 -25.31
CA GLN A 302 5.63 -13.10 -24.41
C GLN A 302 5.08 -13.04 -22.97
N ASN A 303 5.76 -13.73 -22.03
CA ASN A 303 5.21 -13.94 -20.67
C ASN A 303 5.64 -12.90 -19.61
N ASN A 304 6.89 -12.43 -19.56
CA ASN A 304 7.37 -11.69 -18.37
C ASN A 304 6.91 -10.22 -18.28
N VAL A 305 6.97 -9.46 -19.38
CA VAL A 305 6.54 -8.04 -19.42
C VAL A 305 5.02 -7.91 -19.29
N GLY A 306 4.27 -8.92 -19.75
CA GLY A 306 2.81 -8.99 -19.60
C GLY A 306 2.39 -9.03 -18.13
N TYR A 307 3.07 -9.82 -17.30
CA TYR A 307 2.79 -9.89 -15.87
C TYR A 307 3.05 -8.58 -15.14
N TRP A 308 4.14 -7.88 -15.44
CA TRP A 308 4.42 -6.56 -14.89
C TRP A 308 3.30 -5.56 -15.18
N LYS A 309 2.94 -5.37 -16.45
CA LYS A 309 1.90 -4.42 -16.87
C LYS A 309 0.55 -4.75 -16.24
N ARG A 310 0.19 -6.04 -16.23
CA ARG A 310 -1.05 -6.54 -15.62
C ARG A 310 -1.10 -6.24 -14.13
N ASN A 311 -0.04 -6.56 -13.40
CA ASN A 311 0.00 -6.37 -11.96
C ASN A 311 -0.02 -4.87 -11.60
N ILE A 312 0.75 -4.03 -12.31
CA ILE A 312 0.70 -2.57 -12.12
C ILE A 312 -0.72 -2.04 -12.34
N TYR A 313 -1.40 -2.48 -13.40
CA TYR A 313 -2.78 -2.09 -13.68
C TYR A 313 -3.74 -2.49 -12.54
N PHE A 314 -3.65 -3.74 -12.04
CA PHE A 314 -4.50 -4.20 -10.94
C PHE A 314 -4.22 -3.47 -9.63
N ILE A 315 -2.95 -3.26 -9.28
CA ILE A 315 -2.56 -2.51 -8.09
C ILE A 315 -3.07 -1.07 -8.18
N HIS A 316 -2.90 -0.43 -9.34
CA HIS A 316 -3.41 0.93 -9.54
C HIS A 316 -4.94 0.97 -9.48
N SER A 317 -5.64 -0.01 -10.04
CA SER A 317 -7.10 -0.10 -9.95
C SER A 317 -7.58 -0.29 -8.50
N ALA A 318 -6.88 -1.11 -7.72
CA ALA A 318 -7.13 -1.28 -6.29
C ALA A 318 -6.88 0.02 -5.51
N TYR A 319 -5.85 0.79 -5.88
CA TYR A 319 -5.59 2.11 -5.33
C TYR A 319 -6.72 3.11 -5.65
N ILE A 320 -7.22 3.14 -6.89
CA ILE A 320 -8.35 4.01 -7.26
C ILE A 320 -9.58 3.64 -6.42
N LEU A 321 -9.88 2.35 -6.30
CA LEU A 321 -11.01 1.86 -5.51
C LEU A 321 -10.87 2.24 -4.03
N SER A 322 -9.70 2.03 -3.43
CA SER A 322 -9.48 2.39 -2.02
C SER A 322 -9.56 3.90 -1.79
N TYR A 323 -9.11 4.72 -2.75
CA TYR A 323 -9.24 6.17 -2.70
C TYR A 323 -10.70 6.65 -2.79
N VAL A 324 -11.51 5.99 -3.63
CA VAL A 324 -12.97 6.24 -3.70
C VAL A 324 -13.65 5.90 -2.38
N ILE A 325 -13.34 4.74 -1.80
CA ILE A 325 -13.88 4.31 -0.50
C ILE A 325 -13.53 5.32 0.59
N TYR A 326 -12.24 5.68 0.71
CA TYR A 326 -11.76 6.71 1.64
C TYR A 326 -12.56 8.01 1.53
N GLY A 327 -12.80 8.44 0.29
CA GLY A 327 -13.60 9.59 -0.02
C GLY A 327 -15.05 9.58 0.44
N LEU A 328 -15.72 8.46 0.19
CA LEU A 328 -17.11 8.25 0.60
C LEU A 328 -17.25 8.16 2.13
N THR A 329 -16.19 7.74 2.82
CA THR A 329 -16.13 7.78 4.28
C THR A 329 -15.98 9.21 4.80
N ILE A 330 -15.06 10.00 4.25
CA ILE A 330 -14.85 11.41 4.66
C ILE A 330 -16.06 12.30 4.35
N SER A 331 -16.82 11.99 3.29
CA SER A 331 -18.04 12.74 2.97
C SER A 331 -19.18 12.50 3.97
N GLY A 332 -19.04 11.53 4.88
CA GLY A 332 -20.05 11.17 5.87
C GLY A 332 -21.21 10.35 5.33
N ILE A 333 -21.18 9.96 4.03
CA ILE A 333 -22.26 9.20 3.38
C ILE A 333 -22.46 7.82 4.03
N PHE A 334 -21.37 7.19 4.48
CA PHE A 334 -21.41 5.88 5.18
C PHE A 334 -21.25 5.99 6.70
N GLY A 335 -21.37 7.19 7.28
CA GLY A 335 -21.06 7.44 8.69
C GLY A 335 -19.56 7.48 8.99
N HIS A 336 -19.19 7.45 10.27
CA HIS A 336 -17.78 7.41 10.68
C HIS A 336 -17.20 6.02 10.40
N GLY A 337 -16.35 5.92 9.36
CA GLY A 337 -15.63 4.68 9.06
C GLY A 337 -14.59 4.35 10.14
N SER A 338 -14.18 3.08 10.19
CA SER A 338 -13.07 2.66 11.06
C SER A 338 -11.74 3.23 10.58
N GLU A 339 -10.77 3.33 11.48
CA GLU A 339 -9.38 3.74 11.17
C GLU A 339 -8.78 2.91 10.03
N ILE A 340 -9.14 1.63 9.95
CA ILE A 340 -8.72 0.74 8.87
C ILE A 340 -9.11 1.30 7.51
N ILE A 341 -10.35 1.80 7.35
CA ILE A 341 -10.85 2.32 6.09
C ILE A 341 -10.08 3.59 5.68
N TYR A 342 -9.79 4.47 6.65
CA TYR A 342 -9.01 5.69 6.38
C TYR A 342 -7.60 5.39 5.86
N ASN A 343 -7.01 4.26 6.29
CA ASN A 343 -5.64 3.88 5.97
C ASN A 343 -5.52 3.02 4.69
N MET A 344 -6.61 2.47 4.14
CA MET A 344 -6.57 1.55 2.99
C MET A 344 -5.87 2.13 1.76
N GLN A 345 -6.05 3.42 1.49
CA GLN A 345 -5.38 4.10 0.37
C GLN A 345 -3.86 4.15 0.53
N VAL A 346 -3.36 4.40 1.75
CA VAL A 346 -1.92 4.47 2.06
C VAL A 346 -1.32 3.07 1.96
N VAL A 347 -2.04 2.04 2.41
CA VAL A 347 -1.65 0.64 2.25
C VAL A 347 -1.53 0.27 0.76
N ALA A 348 -2.51 0.66 -0.07
CA ALA A 348 -2.45 0.41 -1.51
C ALA A 348 -1.27 1.14 -2.18
N MET A 349 -1.01 2.38 -1.80
CA MET A 349 0.16 3.13 -2.26
C MET A 349 1.48 2.49 -1.82
N SER A 350 1.55 2.04 -0.57
CA SER A 350 2.72 1.36 -0.02
C SER A 350 3.00 0.05 -0.76
N PHE A 351 1.95 -0.73 -1.04
CA PHE A 351 2.06 -1.93 -1.84
C PHE A 351 2.56 -1.64 -3.26
N MET A 352 2.12 -0.54 -3.88
CA MET A 352 2.62 -0.11 -5.18
C MET A 352 4.12 0.20 -5.13
N VAL A 353 4.59 0.97 -4.14
CA VAL A 353 6.02 1.29 -3.96
C VAL A 353 6.86 0.02 -3.77
N LEU A 354 6.43 -0.86 -2.85
CA LEU A 354 7.13 -2.11 -2.55
C LEU A 354 7.10 -3.08 -3.75
N TYR A 355 6.00 -3.14 -4.50
CA TYR A 355 5.91 -3.97 -5.70
C TYR A 355 6.89 -3.52 -6.79
N VAL A 356 6.97 -2.21 -7.05
CA VAL A 356 7.95 -1.67 -8.01
C VAL A 356 9.38 -1.91 -7.53
N ALA A 357 9.65 -1.76 -6.22
CA ALA A 357 10.96 -2.06 -5.64
C ALA A 357 11.34 -3.53 -5.82
N PHE A 358 10.42 -4.43 -5.51
CA PHE A 358 10.60 -5.88 -5.69
C PHE A 358 10.88 -6.24 -7.15
N MET A 359 10.11 -5.66 -8.08
CA MET A 359 10.29 -5.93 -9.51
C MET A 359 11.57 -5.35 -10.08
N ALA A 360 12.03 -4.20 -9.58
CA ALA A 360 13.33 -3.64 -9.94
C ALA A 360 14.48 -4.58 -9.56
N TYR A 361 14.33 -5.35 -8.48
CA TYR A 361 15.29 -6.38 -8.05
C TYR A 361 15.14 -7.69 -8.82
N VAL A 362 13.92 -8.23 -8.95
CA VAL A 362 13.68 -9.57 -9.51
C VAL A 362 13.70 -9.58 -11.04
N GLN A 363 13.21 -8.53 -11.69
CA GLN A 363 13.10 -8.44 -13.15
C GLN A 363 13.56 -7.07 -13.67
N PRO A 364 14.87 -6.72 -13.52
CA PRO A 364 15.40 -5.44 -14.00
C PRO A 364 15.21 -5.25 -15.51
N GLU A 365 15.06 -6.34 -16.27
CA GLU A 365 14.79 -6.35 -17.72
C GLU A 365 13.52 -5.57 -18.10
N VAL A 366 12.52 -5.51 -17.22
CA VAL A 366 11.28 -4.75 -17.41
C VAL A 366 11.55 -3.25 -17.54
N PHE A 367 12.65 -2.78 -16.97
CA PHE A 367 13.11 -1.39 -17.05
C PHE A 367 14.20 -1.20 -18.13
N SER A 368 14.56 -2.26 -18.86
CA SER A 368 15.60 -2.23 -19.90
C SER A 368 15.03 -1.96 -21.30
N ASN A 369 15.81 -1.32 -22.15
CA ASN A 369 15.41 -0.86 -23.49
C ASN A 369 15.18 -1.99 -24.51
N LYS A 370 15.35 -3.27 -24.14
CA LYS A 370 15.11 -4.44 -25.02
C LYS A 370 13.63 -4.64 -25.39
N ILE A 371 12.73 -3.93 -24.72
CA ILE A 371 11.27 -4.08 -24.84
C ILE A 371 10.66 -3.02 -25.78
N SER A 372 11.41 -1.97 -26.10
CA SER A 372 10.96 -0.93 -27.03
C SER A 372 10.76 -1.53 -28.43
N SER A 373 9.59 -1.27 -29.00
CA SER A 373 9.00 -1.63 -30.31
C SER A 373 9.89 -1.91 -31.53
N ASP A 374 11.19 -1.59 -31.51
CA ASP A 374 12.15 -2.02 -32.53
C ASP A 374 12.31 -3.54 -32.55
N SER A 375 12.09 -4.23 -31.42
CA SER A 375 12.03 -5.69 -31.40
C SER A 375 10.80 -6.26 -32.09
N ILE A 376 9.68 -5.54 -32.20
CA ILE A 376 8.50 -6.03 -32.95
C ILE A 376 8.74 -5.89 -34.45
N ARG A 377 9.31 -4.77 -34.90
CA ARG A 377 9.64 -4.57 -36.33
C ARG A 377 10.83 -5.43 -36.79
N GLN A 378 11.82 -5.66 -35.94
CA GLN A 378 12.92 -6.57 -36.27
C GLN A 378 12.52 -8.04 -36.17
N ASN A 379 11.74 -8.49 -35.17
CA ASN A 379 11.35 -9.91 -35.07
C ASN A 379 10.32 -10.35 -36.14
N LEU A 380 9.62 -9.42 -36.79
CA LEU A 380 8.76 -9.75 -37.94
C LEU A 380 9.55 -10.00 -39.23
N PHE A 381 10.82 -9.59 -39.30
CA PHE A 381 11.65 -9.71 -40.51
C PHE A 381 13.02 -10.36 -40.27
N MET A 382 13.37 -10.72 -39.03
CA MET A 382 14.64 -11.35 -38.67
C MET A 382 14.38 -12.51 -37.69
N PRO A 383 14.73 -13.77 -38.02
CA PRO A 383 14.66 -14.86 -37.06
C PRO A 383 15.48 -14.56 -35.82
N LYS A 384 14.93 -14.96 -34.67
CA LYS A 384 15.34 -14.71 -33.27
C LYS A 384 16.80 -15.05 -32.92
N TYR A 385 17.60 -15.52 -33.87
CA TYR A 385 18.92 -16.09 -33.67
C TYR A 385 20.00 -15.62 -34.66
N GLN A 386 19.79 -14.54 -35.43
CA GLN A 386 20.77 -14.04 -36.41
C GLN A 386 22.15 -13.62 -35.86
N ASN A 387 22.29 -13.49 -34.53
CA ASN A 387 23.57 -13.22 -33.88
C ASN A 387 24.19 -14.45 -33.18
N SER A 388 23.57 -15.63 -33.28
CA SER A 388 24.28 -16.84 -32.86
C SER A 388 25.35 -17.13 -33.91
N GLY A 389 26.57 -17.42 -33.48
CA GLY A 389 27.63 -17.90 -34.38
C GLY A 389 27.35 -19.30 -34.94
N LEU A 390 26.08 -19.74 -34.92
CA LEU A 390 25.61 -21.04 -35.36
C LEU A 390 25.26 -20.96 -36.83
N THR A 391 26.17 -21.44 -37.68
CA THR A 391 25.90 -21.61 -39.12
C THR A 391 24.79 -22.65 -39.34
N ASP A 392 23.99 -22.52 -40.40
CA ASP A 392 22.91 -23.47 -40.74
C ASP A 392 23.40 -24.92 -40.80
N THR A 393 24.61 -25.15 -41.34
CA THR A 393 25.25 -26.48 -41.39
C THR A 393 25.49 -27.08 -40.02
N LEU A 394 25.98 -26.27 -39.07
CA LEU A 394 26.19 -26.70 -37.68
C LEU A 394 24.87 -26.87 -36.94
N SER A 395 23.83 -26.10 -37.26
CA SER A 395 22.49 -26.26 -36.70
C SER A 395 21.87 -27.61 -37.08
N GLU A 396 21.95 -27.99 -38.35
CA GLU A 396 21.51 -29.32 -38.82
C GLU A 396 22.36 -30.45 -38.22
N GLU A 397 23.68 -30.29 -38.13
CA GLU A 397 24.56 -31.29 -37.50
C GLU A 397 24.20 -31.50 -36.01
N LEU A 398 23.96 -30.42 -35.27
CA LEU A 398 23.55 -30.50 -33.87
C LEU A 398 22.16 -31.13 -33.70
N LYS A 399 21.23 -30.87 -34.63
CA LYS A 399 19.92 -31.51 -34.65
C LYS A 399 20.05 -33.01 -34.87
N ASP A 400 20.84 -33.46 -35.84
CA ASP A 400 21.03 -34.88 -36.12
C ASP A 400 21.69 -35.60 -34.92
N ASN A 401 22.70 -34.98 -34.31
CA ASN A 401 23.31 -35.48 -33.08
C ASN A 401 22.33 -35.52 -31.91
N LEU A 402 21.47 -34.51 -31.77
CA LEU A 402 20.41 -34.48 -30.75
C LEU A 402 19.39 -35.59 -30.96
N VAL A 403 18.96 -35.83 -32.21
CA VAL A 403 18.07 -36.95 -32.54
C VAL A 403 18.73 -38.26 -32.13
N ARG A 404 20.00 -38.50 -32.51
CA ARG A 404 20.74 -39.70 -32.14
C ARG A 404 20.80 -39.93 -30.63
N LEU A 405 21.17 -38.89 -29.85
CA LEU A 405 21.21 -38.95 -28.39
C LEU A 405 19.86 -39.37 -27.79
N PHE A 406 18.75 -38.91 -28.38
CA PHE A 406 17.41 -39.20 -27.87
C PHE A 406 16.87 -40.54 -28.39
N THR A 407 17.15 -40.97 -29.62
CA THR A 407 16.59 -42.20 -30.19
C THR A 407 17.45 -43.43 -29.92
N GLU A 408 18.78 -43.31 -30.01
CA GLU A 408 19.72 -44.42 -29.84
C GLU A 408 20.19 -44.52 -28.39
N ASP A 409 20.76 -43.44 -27.85
CA ASP A 409 21.34 -43.44 -26.50
C ASP A 409 20.29 -43.30 -25.39
N LYS A 410 19.05 -42.95 -25.76
CA LYS A 410 17.90 -42.75 -24.85
C LYS A 410 18.26 -41.90 -23.62
N ILE A 411 19.07 -40.85 -23.80
CA ILE A 411 19.57 -40.02 -22.69
C ILE A 411 18.45 -39.40 -21.84
N TYR A 412 17.25 -39.28 -22.40
CA TYR A 412 16.07 -38.82 -21.68
C TYR A 412 15.72 -39.69 -20.47
N LYS A 413 16.18 -40.95 -20.38
CA LYS A 413 15.98 -41.81 -19.20
C LYS A 413 16.82 -41.39 -18.00
N ASP A 414 17.87 -40.58 -18.19
CA ASP A 414 18.65 -40.04 -17.08
C ASP A 414 17.85 -38.96 -16.35
N SER A 415 17.57 -39.19 -15.07
CA SER A 415 16.79 -38.27 -14.23
C SER A 415 17.56 -37.01 -13.82
N THR A 416 18.88 -36.98 -14.04
CA THR A 416 19.77 -35.84 -13.79
C THR A 416 20.04 -34.99 -15.04
N LEU A 417 19.54 -35.42 -16.21
CA LEU A 417 19.69 -34.71 -17.48
C LEU A 417 19.14 -33.28 -17.38
N ASN A 418 19.98 -32.32 -17.71
CA ASN A 418 19.64 -30.90 -17.75
C ASN A 418 20.23 -30.26 -19.02
N LEU A 419 19.88 -29.01 -19.29
CA LEU A 419 20.29 -28.35 -20.54
C LEU A 419 21.82 -28.13 -20.63
N GLU A 420 22.50 -28.00 -19.49
CA GLU A 420 23.96 -27.88 -19.44
C GLU A 420 24.60 -29.21 -19.85
N SER A 421 24.21 -30.32 -19.21
CA SER A 421 24.74 -31.65 -19.53
C SER A 421 24.36 -32.12 -20.93
N LEU A 422 23.23 -31.67 -21.48
CA LEU A 422 22.91 -31.88 -22.89
C LEU A 422 23.84 -31.09 -23.82
N SER A 423 24.15 -29.83 -23.50
CA SER A 423 25.06 -29.03 -24.33
C SER A 423 26.49 -29.58 -24.34
N GLU A 424 26.94 -30.13 -23.22
CA GLU A 424 28.20 -30.87 -23.13
C GLU A 424 28.19 -32.11 -24.04
N LYS A 425 27.12 -32.93 -23.99
CA LYS A 425 26.97 -34.11 -24.88
C LYS A 425 26.91 -33.74 -26.36
N LEU A 426 26.39 -32.56 -26.69
CA LEU A 426 26.33 -32.01 -28.04
C LEU A 426 27.60 -31.25 -28.45
N ASN A 427 28.59 -31.15 -27.57
CA ASN A 427 29.81 -30.34 -27.77
C ASN A 427 29.51 -28.90 -28.21
N THR A 428 28.52 -28.26 -27.59
CA THR A 428 28.07 -26.90 -27.95
C THR A 428 27.75 -26.07 -26.71
N THR A 429 27.39 -24.80 -26.90
CA THR A 429 26.97 -23.95 -25.78
C THR A 429 25.52 -24.25 -25.38
N ARG A 430 25.18 -24.01 -24.11
CA ARG A 430 23.80 -24.06 -23.62
C ARG A 430 22.82 -23.24 -24.47
N HIS A 431 23.28 -22.09 -24.98
CA HIS A 431 22.49 -21.23 -25.86
C HIS A 431 22.18 -21.91 -27.20
N ASN A 432 23.20 -22.46 -27.87
CA ASN A 432 23.04 -23.16 -29.15
C ASN A 432 22.19 -24.43 -29.00
N ALA A 433 22.38 -25.21 -27.93
CA ALA A 433 21.54 -26.38 -27.64
C ALA A 433 20.07 -25.96 -27.48
N SER A 434 19.79 -24.89 -26.74
CA SER A 434 18.43 -24.35 -26.61
C SER A 434 17.89 -23.85 -27.94
N GLN A 435 18.71 -23.19 -28.76
CA GLN A 435 18.31 -22.68 -30.07
C GLN A 435 17.90 -23.83 -30.99
N VAL A 436 18.76 -24.85 -31.16
CA VAL A 436 18.52 -26.02 -32.01
C VAL A 436 17.22 -26.73 -31.61
N ILE A 437 16.98 -26.92 -30.31
CA ILE A 437 15.74 -27.55 -29.82
C ILE A 437 14.51 -26.73 -30.22
N ASN A 438 14.53 -25.41 -30.02
CA ASN A 438 13.38 -24.57 -30.36
C ASN A 438 13.16 -24.46 -31.87
N GLU A 439 14.22 -24.29 -32.65
CA GLU A 439 14.14 -24.10 -34.10
C GLU A 439 13.66 -25.37 -34.81
N HIS A 440 14.22 -26.53 -34.47
CA HIS A 440 13.95 -27.79 -35.20
C HIS A 440 12.78 -28.59 -34.63
N PHE A 441 12.44 -28.42 -33.34
CA PHE A 441 11.40 -29.22 -32.68
C PHE A 441 10.21 -28.39 -32.18
N GLY A 442 10.31 -27.05 -32.22
CA GLY A 442 9.20 -26.15 -31.85
C GLY A 442 8.79 -26.21 -30.37
N VAL A 443 9.63 -26.80 -29.52
CA VAL A 443 9.37 -27.01 -28.08
C VAL A 443 10.57 -26.57 -27.26
N ASN A 444 10.40 -26.41 -25.95
CA ASN A 444 11.56 -26.21 -25.06
C ASN A 444 12.18 -27.55 -24.62
N PHE A 445 13.38 -27.49 -24.02
CA PHE A 445 14.13 -28.66 -23.53
C PHE A 445 13.31 -29.62 -22.65
N PHE A 446 12.55 -29.08 -21.68
CA PHE A 446 11.76 -29.92 -20.76
C PHE A 446 10.58 -30.58 -21.49
N GLU A 447 9.99 -29.90 -22.46
CA GLU A 447 8.93 -30.46 -23.29
C GLU A 447 9.45 -31.55 -24.21
N LEU A 448 10.62 -31.36 -24.82
CA LEU A 448 11.28 -32.39 -25.63
C LEU A 448 11.50 -33.66 -24.81
N ILE A 449 12.13 -33.56 -23.63
CA ILE A 449 12.36 -34.70 -22.74
C ILE A 449 11.06 -35.40 -22.37
N ASN A 450 10.06 -34.63 -21.92
CA ASN A 450 8.79 -35.23 -21.52
C ASN A 450 8.12 -35.96 -22.69
N LYS A 451 8.18 -35.43 -23.91
CA LYS A 451 7.61 -36.10 -25.08
C LYS A 451 8.24 -37.47 -25.31
N PHE A 452 9.57 -37.57 -25.28
CA PHE A 452 10.26 -38.86 -25.42
C PHE A 452 9.97 -39.82 -24.26
N ARG A 453 10.00 -39.33 -23.01
CA ARG A 453 9.67 -40.14 -21.83
C ARG A 453 8.25 -40.71 -21.91
N ILE A 454 7.26 -39.87 -22.22
CA ILE A 454 5.86 -40.31 -22.28
C ILE A 454 5.63 -41.25 -23.47
N ASN A 455 6.27 -41.02 -24.61
CA ASN A 455 6.19 -41.96 -25.75
C ASN A 455 6.74 -43.35 -25.40
N GLU A 456 7.86 -43.43 -24.68
CA GLU A 456 8.40 -44.72 -24.20
C GLU A 456 7.42 -45.39 -23.21
N VAL A 457 6.82 -44.62 -22.28
CA VAL A 457 5.80 -45.15 -21.36
C VAL A 457 4.59 -45.70 -22.11
N ILE A 458 4.13 -45.00 -23.14
CA ILE A 458 3.03 -45.47 -23.99
C ILE A 458 3.40 -46.78 -24.69
N SER A 459 4.63 -46.92 -25.21
CA SER A 459 5.12 -48.18 -25.80
C SER A 459 5.07 -49.31 -24.78
N ILE A 460 5.63 -49.08 -23.58
CA ILE A 460 5.66 -50.06 -22.49
C ILE A 460 4.24 -50.49 -22.09
N PHE A 461 3.31 -49.54 -21.96
CA PHE A 461 1.91 -49.85 -21.61
C PHE A 461 1.14 -50.54 -22.73
N ASN A 462 1.52 -50.37 -23.99
CA ASN A 462 0.93 -51.10 -25.11
C ASN A 462 1.46 -52.54 -25.22
N GLU A 463 2.71 -52.77 -24.78
CA GLU A 463 3.35 -54.10 -24.76
C GLU A 463 2.94 -54.94 -23.54
N ASP A 464 2.57 -54.32 -22.41
CA ASP A 464 2.05 -55.01 -21.20
C ASP A 464 0.58 -55.40 -21.33
N VAL A 465 0.32 -56.39 -22.19
CA VAL A 465 -1.02 -56.96 -22.45
C VAL A 465 -1.65 -57.59 -21.18
N HIS A 466 -0.83 -57.99 -20.20
CA HIS A 466 -1.29 -58.64 -18.97
C HIS A 466 -1.52 -57.67 -17.80
N GLY A 467 -1.08 -56.41 -17.90
CA GLY A 467 -1.31 -55.38 -16.89
C GLY A 467 -0.59 -55.64 -15.57
N ASN A 468 0.58 -56.26 -15.62
CA ASN A 468 1.38 -56.62 -14.44
C ASN A 468 2.38 -55.52 -14.05
N LEU A 469 2.54 -54.47 -14.87
CA LEU A 469 3.47 -53.38 -14.57
C LEU A 469 2.94 -52.43 -13.50
N HIS A 470 3.80 -52.13 -12.54
CA HIS A 470 3.52 -51.12 -11.53
C HIS A 470 3.87 -49.73 -12.10
N ILE A 471 2.86 -48.87 -12.24
CA ILE A 471 2.96 -47.56 -12.93
C ILE A 471 4.14 -46.70 -12.47
N ILE A 472 4.46 -46.73 -11.16
CA ILE A 472 5.55 -45.92 -10.63
C ILE A 472 6.93 -46.43 -11.05
N ASP A 473 7.07 -47.75 -11.27
CA ASP A 473 8.33 -48.37 -11.64
C ASP A 473 8.67 -47.99 -13.08
N VAL A 474 7.67 -48.02 -13.96
CA VAL A 474 7.77 -47.53 -15.35
C VAL A 474 8.09 -46.04 -15.38
N ALA A 475 7.49 -45.23 -14.49
CA ALA A 475 7.81 -43.81 -14.41
C ALA A 475 9.27 -43.57 -14.01
N TYR A 476 9.80 -44.34 -13.07
CA TYR A 476 11.21 -44.26 -12.66
C TYR A 476 12.15 -44.76 -13.76
N GLU A 477 11.78 -45.83 -14.47
CA GLU A 477 12.57 -46.39 -15.57
C GLU A 477 12.77 -45.38 -16.72
N VAL A 478 11.78 -44.54 -17.00
CA VAL A 478 11.90 -43.48 -18.03
C VAL A 478 12.48 -42.17 -17.49
N GLY A 479 12.98 -42.14 -16.24
CA GLY A 479 13.74 -41.00 -15.69
C GLY A 479 12.94 -39.94 -14.94
N TYR A 480 11.71 -40.23 -14.49
CA TYR A 480 11.04 -39.36 -13.52
C TYR A 480 11.58 -39.59 -12.11
N ASN A 481 11.61 -38.55 -11.28
CA ASN A 481 12.02 -38.66 -9.86
C ASN A 481 10.84 -38.75 -8.88
N ASN A 482 9.61 -38.49 -9.32
CA ASN A 482 8.42 -38.58 -8.48
C ASN A 482 7.12 -38.75 -9.29
N LYS A 483 6.12 -39.36 -8.63
CA LYS A 483 4.79 -39.66 -9.19
C LYS A 483 4.02 -38.43 -9.67
N VAL A 484 4.12 -37.31 -8.95
CA VAL A 484 3.34 -36.09 -9.24
C VAL A 484 3.75 -35.49 -10.59
N THR A 485 5.06 -35.41 -10.83
CA THR A 485 5.62 -34.85 -12.07
C THR A 485 5.28 -35.73 -13.26
N PHE A 486 5.41 -37.05 -13.11
CA PHE A 486 5.00 -38.03 -14.11
C PHE A 486 3.53 -37.91 -14.48
N ASN A 487 2.62 -37.95 -13.48
CA ASN A 487 1.18 -37.86 -13.73
C ASN A 487 0.78 -36.57 -14.46
N LYS A 488 1.41 -35.44 -14.13
CA LYS A 488 1.15 -34.15 -14.79
C LYS A 488 1.63 -34.16 -16.25
N ALA A 489 2.82 -34.70 -16.51
CA ALA A 489 3.36 -34.81 -17.86
C ALA A 489 2.54 -35.78 -18.73
N PHE A 490 2.22 -36.96 -18.20
CA PHE A 490 1.41 -37.96 -18.89
C PHE A 490 0.02 -37.42 -19.27
N LYS A 491 -0.66 -36.75 -18.33
CA LYS A 491 -1.96 -36.13 -18.60
C LYS A 491 -1.88 -34.95 -19.58
N LYS A 492 -0.80 -34.16 -19.56
CA LYS A 492 -0.60 -33.08 -20.53
C LYS A 492 -0.50 -33.63 -21.96
N GLU A 493 0.21 -34.73 -22.14
CA GLU A 493 0.47 -35.28 -23.48
C GLU A 493 -0.70 -36.15 -23.99
N THR A 494 -1.33 -36.94 -23.11
CA THR A 494 -2.35 -37.93 -23.50
C THR A 494 -3.79 -37.51 -23.21
N SER A 495 -3.99 -36.41 -22.47
CA SER A 495 -5.28 -36.01 -21.87
C SER A 495 -5.88 -36.99 -20.86
N LEU A 496 -5.22 -38.12 -20.58
CA LEU A 496 -5.67 -39.18 -19.66
C LEU A 496 -4.69 -39.32 -18.49
N THR A 497 -5.14 -39.87 -17.36
CA THR A 497 -4.19 -40.35 -16.34
C THR A 497 -3.59 -41.69 -16.79
N PRO A 498 -2.39 -42.07 -16.29
CA PRO A 498 -1.79 -43.37 -16.60
C PRO A 498 -2.73 -44.55 -16.36
N SER A 499 -3.47 -44.54 -15.24
CA SER A 499 -4.45 -45.58 -14.91
C SER A 499 -5.62 -45.62 -15.90
N GLN A 500 -6.13 -44.45 -16.32
CA GLN A 500 -7.20 -44.37 -17.32
C GLN A 500 -6.74 -44.88 -18.68
N PHE A 501 -5.50 -44.59 -19.06
CA PHE A 501 -4.90 -45.04 -20.32
C PHE A 501 -4.77 -46.58 -20.35
N ILE A 502 -4.26 -47.19 -19.27
CA ILE A 502 -4.15 -48.65 -19.16
C ILE A 502 -5.54 -49.31 -19.19
N GLU A 503 -6.53 -48.75 -18.49
CA GLU A 503 -7.90 -49.28 -18.52
C GLU A 503 -8.51 -49.21 -19.92
N LEU A 504 -8.26 -48.13 -20.66
CA LEU A 504 -8.71 -47.97 -22.04
C LEU A 504 -8.06 -49.01 -22.97
N ASN A 505 -6.74 -49.20 -22.87
CA ASN A 505 -6.01 -50.20 -23.65
C ASN A 505 -6.54 -51.61 -23.41
N ARG A 506 -6.85 -51.97 -22.15
CA ARG A 506 -7.42 -53.27 -21.80
C ARG A 506 -8.80 -53.50 -22.43
N LYS A 507 -9.62 -52.45 -22.52
CA LYS A 507 -10.96 -52.53 -23.16
C LYS A 507 -10.87 -52.65 -24.68
N GLN A 508 -9.83 -52.10 -25.30
CA GLN A 508 -9.64 -52.13 -26.76
C GLN A 508 -9.00 -53.44 -27.26
N ASN A 509 -8.22 -54.13 -26.43
CA ASN A 509 -7.60 -55.42 -26.73
C ASN A 509 -8.06 -56.52 -25.75
N PRO A 510 -9.32 -57.01 -25.83
CA PRO A 510 -9.77 -58.10 -24.98
C PRO A 510 -9.00 -59.38 -25.32
N VAL A 511 -8.15 -59.83 -24.41
CA VAL A 511 -7.46 -61.12 -24.53
C VAL A 511 -8.52 -62.23 -24.46
N ASN A 512 -8.59 -63.05 -25.51
CA ASN A 512 -9.46 -64.22 -25.57
C ASN A 512 -8.90 -65.28 -24.61
N LEU A 513 -9.50 -65.40 -23.42
CA LEU A 513 -9.18 -66.44 -22.44
C LEU A 513 -9.78 -67.77 -22.95
N GLY A 514 -8.98 -68.51 -23.72
CA GLY A 514 -9.21 -69.91 -24.06
C GLY A 514 -8.47 -70.84 -23.11
#